data_AF-A0A945VJ03-F1
#
_entry.id   AF-A0A945VJ03-F1
#
_cell.length_a   1.000
_cell.length_b   1.000
_cell.length_c   1.000
_cell.angle_alpha   90.00
_cell.angle_beta   90.00
_cell.angle_gamma   90.00
#
_symmetry.space_group_name_H-M   'P 1'
#
loop_
_entity.id
_entity.type
_entity.pdbx_description
1 polymer ?
#
loop_
_entity_poly.entity_id
_entity_poly.type
_entity_poly.pdbx_seq_one_letter_code
_entity_poly.pdbx_strand_id
1 'polypeptide(L)'
;MRQIFFTIFIFLFIFSIQSCSPKPELTLIQKSKKRIPNWIKGVPIDIEKWYKVGQASAIDSITSEDNALSLMKEKLRLDLENIITENYNIKEKYLHKITKHIMNGRKDLISSLKKIDSSFVDNGINYSLLSISKKDYYKKIAERFNHYDVEKQISLLNDDLKIENFIILSSIIDHLVIHFDCLLIKNNNKKNVETDILEKTKRIINDYNNRITFSFEPGIINSLPITNDGVNINVSIHDNKTNQKLNNINMIQDLGSPFDLISIANNLTEANNIKIPLSADGNPYSFTIKIDYETILNTPFFDFFLFDIKEFKIAVVPSSKKVFLNETIQSVNSSLGESVFNESVKSCFETKFEMVFVNNEDDADLSISFGVSSIGNTSRSNRKQPFKSEAFLSIKIVETKTKNIILDHIVATQEALNYDFIERASIKALRGLAHESLSAICF
;
A
#
# COMPACT_ATOMS: atom_id res chain seq x y z
N MET A 1 20.99 94.63 -69.99
CA MET A 1 21.59 93.84 -68.89
C MET A 1 20.74 93.84 -67.59
N ARG A 2 19.40 93.97 -67.68
CA ARG A 2 18.47 93.84 -66.52
C ARG A 2 17.31 92.86 -66.79
N GLN A 3 17.18 92.37 -68.04
CA GLN A 3 16.16 91.39 -68.46
C GLN A 3 16.63 89.92 -68.43
N ILE A 4 17.94 89.66 -68.42
CA ILE A 4 18.50 88.28 -68.34
C ILE A 4 18.46 87.75 -66.90
N PHE A 5 18.60 88.63 -65.90
CA PHE A 5 18.49 88.23 -64.49
C PHE A 5 17.05 87.87 -64.07
N PHE A 6 16.03 88.47 -64.70
CA PHE A 6 14.63 88.20 -64.36
C PHE A 6 14.11 86.87 -64.93
N THR A 7 14.62 86.45 -66.09
CA THR A 7 14.26 85.16 -66.71
C THR A 7 14.92 83.98 -66.01
N ILE A 8 16.16 84.14 -65.50
CA ILE A 8 16.86 83.10 -64.73
C ILE A 8 16.19 82.87 -63.36
N PHE A 9 15.67 83.92 -62.72
CA PHE A 9 14.99 83.80 -61.42
C PHE A 9 13.62 83.09 -61.53
N ILE A 10 12.88 83.31 -62.62
CA ILE A 10 11.59 82.64 -62.86
C ILE A 10 11.80 81.14 -63.19
N PHE A 11 12.86 80.79 -63.92
CA PHE A 11 13.17 79.38 -64.22
C PHE A 11 13.61 78.57 -62.99
N LEU A 12 14.32 79.20 -62.04
CA LEU A 12 14.70 78.57 -60.76
C LEU A 12 13.51 78.39 -59.81
N PHE A 13 12.48 79.25 -59.86
CA PHE A 13 11.28 79.12 -59.04
C PHE A 13 10.34 78.02 -59.54
N ILE A 14 10.24 77.79 -60.85
CA ILE A 14 9.39 76.74 -61.44
C ILE A 14 9.96 75.33 -61.16
N PHE A 15 11.28 75.16 -61.12
CA PHE A 15 11.90 73.87 -60.76
C PHE A 15 11.82 73.53 -59.25
N SER A 16 11.45 74.49 -58.39
CA SER A 16 11.40 74.29 -56.94
C SER A 16 10.02 73.82 -56.42
N ILE A 17 8.96 73.86 -57.25
CA ILE A 17 7.58 73.53 -56.84
C ILE A 17 7.13 72.15 -57.35
N GLN A 18 7.93 71.46 -58.17
CA GLN A 18 7.61 70.11 -58.67
C GLN A 18 8.26 68.93 -57.91
N SER A 19 8.85 69.16 -56.74
CA SER A 19 9.41 68.08 -55.89
C SER A 19 8.55 67.70 -54.68
N CYS A 20 7.23 67.89 -54.77
CA CYS A 20 6.26 67.23 -53.88
C CYS A 20 5.46 66.21 -54.69
N SER A 21 6.13 65.17 -55.18
CA SER A 21 5.44 63.89 -55.41
C SER A 21 4.77 63.49 -54.08
N PRO A 22 3.50 63.05 -54.09
CA PRO A 22 2.88 62.55 -52.87
C PRO A 22 3.83 61.49 -52.31
N LYS A 23 4.14 61.60 -51.02
CA LYS A 23 4.81 60.53 -50.27
C LYS A 23 4.15 59.24 -50.77
N PRO A 24 4.91 58.24 -51.26
CA PRO A 24 4.28 56.97 -51.60
C PRO A 24 3.41 56.63 -50.41
N GLU A 25 2.12 56.34 -50.65
CA GLU A 25 1.30 55.70 -49.64
C GLU A 25 2.24 54.69 -48.99
N LEU A 26 2.44 54.80 -47.68
CA LEU A 26 3.10 53.76 -46.93
C LEU A 26 2.28 52.54 -47.29
N THR A 27 2.73 51.77 -48.30
CA THR A 27 2.28 50.42 -48.58
C THR A 27 2.22 49.86 -47.20
N LEU A 28 1.00 49.57 -46.73
CA LEU A 28 0.75 48.97 -45.43
C LEU A 28 1.89 48.01 -45.26
N ILE A 29 2.87 48.36 -44.41
CA ILE A 29 3.95 47.45 -44.10
C ILE A 29 3.12 46.34 -43.50
N GLN A 30 2.88 45.28 -44.28
CA GLN A 30 2.24 44.08 -43.79
C GLN A 30 3.13 43.76 -42.61
N LYS A 31 2.68 44.07 -41.39
CA LYS A 31 3.42 43.79 -40.16
C LYS A 31 3.86 42.36 -40.36
N SER A 32 5.16 42.16 -40.58
CA SER A 32 5.69 40.87 -41.00
C SER A 32 5.02 39.84 -40.11
N LYS A 33 4.16 38.97 -40.67
CA LYS A 33 3.30 38.10 -39.88
C LYS A 33 4.21 37.45 -38.84
N LYS A 34 4.00 37.79 -37.57
CA LYS A 34 4.89 37.36 -36.50
C LYS A 34 5.01 35.84 -36.62
N ARG A 35 6.22 35.33 -36.87
CA ARG A 35 6.42 33.91 -37.14
C ARG A 35 6.26 33.17 -35.81
N ILE A 36 5.05 32.72 -35.52
CA ILE A 36 4.73 31.93 -34.33
C ILE A 36 5.44 30.58 -34.49
N PRO A 37 6.31 30.18 -33.54
CA PRO A 37 6.95 28.88 -33.59
C PRO A 37 5.94 27.73 -33.62
N ASN A 38 6.20 26.73 -34.46
CA ASN A 38 5.29 25.59 -34.62
C ASN A 38 5.07 24.82 -33.31
N TRP A 39 6.08 24.79 -32.42
CA TRP A 39 6.02 24.08 -31.14
C TRP A 39 4.95 24.63 -30.19
N ILE A 40 4.48 25.87 -30.37
CA ILE A 40 3.38 26.44 -29.58
C ILE A 40 2.05 25.73 -29.86
N LYS A 41 1.85 25.26 -31.10
CA LYS A 41 0.61 24.58 -31.52
C LYS A 41 0.63 23.07 -31.26
N GLY A 42 1.81 22.52 -30.98
CA GLY A 42 2.00 21.08 -30.83
C GLY A 42 3.48 20.75 -30.88
N VAL A 43 3.90 19.88 -29.97
CA VAL A 43 5.30 19.54 -29.79
C VAL A 43 5.60 18.25 -30.56
N PRO A 44 6.73 18.15 -31.29
CA PRO A 44 7.05 16.95 -32.03
C PRO A 44 7.19 15.74 -31.09
N ILE A 45 6.73 14.57 -31.56
CA ILE A 45 7.06 13.29 -30.95
C ILE A 45 8.55 13.06 -31.22
N ASP A 46 9.33 12.95 -30.15
CA ASP A 46 10.76 12.70 -30.21
C ASP A 46 11.11 11.40 -29.46
N ILE A 47 11.93 10.57 -30.11
CA ILE A 47 12.40 9.31 -29.55
C ILE A 47 13.41 9.58 -28.44
N GLU A 48 14.27 10.60 -28.58
CA GLU A 48 15.37 10.90 -27.68
C GLU A 48 14.99 11.82 -26.51
N LYS A 49 13.98 12.67 -26.70
CA LYS A 49 13.61 13.70 -25.71
C LYS A 49 12.14 13.70 -25.39
N TRP A 50 11.82 14.08 -24.16
CA TRP A 50 10.49 14.57 -23.83
C TRP A 50 10.46 16.07 -23.97
N TYR A 51 9.32 16.59 -24.43
CA TYR A 51 9.09 18.03 -24.51
C TYR A 51 7.75 18.44 -23.92
N LYS A 52 7.71 19.65 -23.33
CA LYS A 52 6.48 20.32 -22.90
C LYS A 52 6.59 21.81 -23.10
N VAL A 53 5.43 22.42 -23.36
CA VAL A 53 5.29 23.87 -23.53
C VAL A 53 4.47 24.39 -22.37
N GLY A 54 5.06 25.31 -21.62
CA GLY A 54 4.35 26.08 -20.61
C GLY A 54 3.99 27.44 -21.15
N GLN A 55 2.87 27.97 -20.67
CA GLN A 55 2.35 29.28 -20.99
C GLN A 55 2.03 30.01 -19.69
N ALA A 56 2.30 31.31 -19.62
CA ALA A 56 1.93 32.16 -18.49
C ALA A 56 1.69 33.58 -18.97
N SER A 57 0.76 34.30 -18.36
CA SER A 57 0.62 35.74 -18.60
C SER A 57 1.88 36.46 -18.14
N ALA A 58 2.22 37.57 -18.79
CA ALA A 58 3.39 38.37 -18.42
C ALA A 58 3.31 38.96 -16.99
N ILE A 59 2.11 39.00 -16.39
CA ILE A 59 1.85 39.48 -15.04
C ILE A 59 1.70 38.37 -13.99
N ASP A 60 1.76 37.10 -14.40
CA ASP A 60 1.60 35.98 -13.48
C ASP A 60 2.86 35.79 -12.61
N SER A 61 2.67 35.37 -11.37
CA SER A 61 3.76 35.03 -10.45
C SER A 61 4.45 33.70 -10.81
N ILE A 62 3.75 32.81 -11.51
CA ILE A 62 4.28 31.53 -11.99
C ILE A 62 4.73 31.71 -13.44
N THR A 63 5.98 31.36 -13.72
CA THR A 63 6.54 31.59 -15.05
C THR A 63 6.09 30.52 -16.06
N SER A 64 6.20 30.85 -17.35
CA SER A 64 5.96 29.88 -18.42
C SER A 64 6.91 28.67 -18.33
N GLU A 65 8.11 28.84 -17.78
CA GLU A 65 9.06 27.75 -17.51
C GLU A 65 8.58 26.84 -16.37
N ASP A 66 8.03 27.42 -15.30
CA ASP A 66 7.47 26.66 -14.17
C ASP A 66 6.28 25.81 -14.62
N ASN A 67 5.41 26.40 -15.45
CA ASN A 67 4.29 25.68 -16.06
C ASN A 67 4.77 24.57 -17.00
N ALA A 68 5.83 24.81 -17.80
CA ALA A 68 6.41 23.79 -18.67
C ALA A 68 6.99 22.62 -17.84
N LEU A 69 7.66 22.93 -16.73
CA LEU A 69 8.23 21.95 -15.81
C LEU A 69 7.14 21.15 -15.09
N SER A 70 6.05 21.79 -14.67
CA SER A 70 4.90 21.12 -14.07
C SER A 70 4.28 20.10 -15.04
N LEU A 71 4.02 20.51 -16.27
CA LEU A 71 3.53 19.62 -17.33
C LEU A 71 4.52 18.50 -17.67
N MET A 72 5.82 18.75 -17.57
CA MET A 72 6.85 17.75 -17.79
C MET A 72 6.83 16.69 -16.68
N LYS A 73 6.74 17.12 -15.41
CA LYS A 73 6.62 16.20 -14.28
C LYS A 73 5.38 15.33 -14.40
N GLU A 74 4.26 15.89 -14.83
CA GLU A 74 3.02 15.14 -15.04
C GLU A 74 3.18 14.09 -16.16
N LYS A 75 3.86 14.44 -17.27
CA LYS A 75 4.17 13.48 -18.33
C LYS A 75 5.03 12.31 -17.83
N LEU A 76 6.08 12.61 -17.07
CA LEU A 76 6.96 11.59 -16.50
C LEU A 76 6.21 10.70 -15.49
N ARG A 77 5.32 11.28 -14.69
CA ARG A 77 4.45 10.53 -13.77
C ARG A 77 3.55 9.55 -14.52
N LEU A 78 2.87 10.00 -15.57
CA LEU A 78 2.02 9.15 -16.40
C LEU A 78 2.81 8.04 -17.11
N ASP A 79 4.02 8.33 -17.58
CA ASP A 79 4.90 7.32 -18.17
C ASP A 79 5.30 6.24 -17.15
N LEU A 80 5.55 6.62 -15.90
CA LEU A 80 5.79 5.68 -14.80
C LEU A 80 4.54 4.84 -14.48
N GLU A 81 3.35 5.43 -14.49
CA GLU A 81 2.09 4.70 -14.27
C GLU A 81 1.90 3.60 -15.31
N ASN A 82 2.14 3.91 -16.58
CA ASN A 82 2.07 2.93 -17.66
C ASN A 82 3.09 1.80 -17.46
N ILE A 83 4.36 2.13 -17.17
CA ILE A 83 5.40 1.12 -16.92
C ILE A 83 5.00 0.19 -15.75
N ILE A 84 4.47 0.74 -14.66
CA ILE A 84 4.10 -0.06 -13.49
C ILE A 84 2.91 -0.97 -13.80
N THR A 85 1.85 -0.43 -14.40
CA THR A 85 0.62 -1.16 -14.72
C THR A 85 0.81 -2.25 -15.79
N GLU A 86 1.74 -2.05 -16.73
CA GLU A 86 2.12 -3.08 -17.71
C GLU A 86 2.85 -4.26 -17.07
N ASN A 87 3.53 -4.05 -15.94
CA ASN A 87 4.39 -5.07 -15.31
C ASN A 87 3.82 -5.67 -14.01
N TYR A 88 2.87 -4.99 -13.36
CA TYR A 88 2.30 -5.41 -12.07
C TYR A 88 0.80 -5.16 -11.98
N ASN A 89 0.10 -6.10 -11.34
CA ASN A 89 -1.31 -5.94 -10.97
C ASN A 89 -1.43 -5.17 -9.65
N ILE A 90 -1.37 -3.83 -9.72
CA ILE A 90 -1.47 -2.95 -8.55
C ILE A 90 -2.83 -2.24 -8.56
N LYS A 91 -3.50 -2.16 -7.40
CA LYS A 91 -4.74 -1.39 -7.26
C LYS A 91 -4.46 0.10 -7.48
N GLU A 92 -5.33 0.78 -8.23
CA GLU A 92 -5.17 2.19 -8.64
C GLU A 92 -4.84 3.14 -7.47
N LYS A 93 -5.47 2.94 -6.31
CA LYS A 93 -5.20 3.74 -5.09
C LYS A 93 -3.73 3.75 -4.67
N TYR A 94 -2.98 2.67 -4.91
CA TYR A 94 -1.56 2.57 -4.58
C TYR A 94 -0.68 3.12 -5.69
N LEU A 95 -1.11 2.97 -6.96
CA LEU A 95 -0.37 3.45 -8.12
C LEU A 95 -0.07 4.96 -8.02
N HIS A 96 -1.08 5.76 -7.71
CA HIS A 96 -0.90 7.20 -7.55
C HIS A 96 0.07 7.56 -6.41
N LYS A 97 -0.02 6.84 -5.28
CA LYS A 97 0.85 7.05 -4.11
C LYS A 97 2.32 6.74 -4.46
N ILE A 98 2.55 5.63 -5.16
CA ILE A 98 3.87 5.19 -5.65
C ILE A 98 4.46 6.20 -6.62
N THR A 99 3.75 6.55 -7.69
CA THR A 99 4.31 7.42 -8.72
C THR A 99 4.56 8.82 -8.21
N LYS A 100 3.70 9.36 -7.34
CA LYS A 100 3.93 10.63 -6.66
C LYS A 100 5.22 10.61 -5.84
N HIS A 101 5.48 9.53 -5.12
CA HIS A 101 6.71 9.40 -4.32
C HIS A 101 7.97 9.28 -5.16
N ILE A 102 7.94 8.45 -6.21
CA ILE A 102 9.03 8.36 -7.18
C ILE A 102 9.35 9.74 -7.76
N MET A 103 8.33 10.49 -8.15
CA MET A 103 8.49 11.84 -8.71
C MET A 103 9.05 12.84 -7.68
N ASN A 104 8.67 12.72 -6.41
CA ASN A 104 9.23 13.53 -5.32
C ASN A 104 10.72 13.21 -5.10
N GLY A 105 11.10 11.92 -5.03
CA GLY A 105 12.49 11.48 -4.89
C GLY A 105 13.38 11.85 -6.08
N ARG A 106 12.78 12.15 -7.25
CA ARG A 106 13.48 12.57 -8.48
C ARG A 106 13.39 14.07 -8.76
N LYS A 107 12.80 14.88 -7.86
CA LYS A 107 12.52 16.30 -8.10
C LYS A 107 13.78 17.10 -8.46
N ASP A 108 14.86 16.85 -7.76
CA ASP A 108 16.16 17.50 -7.96
C ASP A 108 16.82 17.04 -9.27
N LEU A 109 16.77 15.74 -9.59
CA LEU A 109 17.25 15.17 -10.86
C LEU A 109 16.55 15.82 -12.04
N ILE A 110 15.21 15.85 -12.02
CA ILE A 110 14.38 16.43 -13.08
C ILE A 110 14.72 17.92 -13.24
N SER A 111 14.88 18.63 -12.13
CA SER A 111 15.26 20.05 -12.15
C SER A 111 16.67 20.28 -12.69
N SER A 112 17.61 19.36 -12.47
CA SER A 112 18.98 19.43 -13.01
C SER A 112 19.08 19.09 -14.50
N LEU A 113 18.12 18.32 -15.03
CA LEU A 113 18.10 17.86 -16.42
C LEU A 113 17.23 18.71 -17.33
N LYS A 114 16.38 19.58 -16.77
CA LYS A 114 15.52 20.45 -17.57
C LYS A 114 16.38 21.37 -18.42
N LYS A 115 16.00 21.53 -19.68
CA LYS A 115 16.59 22.49 -20.60
C LYS A 115 15.48 23.33 -21.22
N ILE A 116 15.64 24.65 -21.19
CA ILE A 116 14.79 25.57 -21.95
C ILE A 116 15.40 25.69 -23.34
N ASP A 117 14.75 25.09 -24.34
CA ASP A 117 15.26 25.10 -25.72
C ASP A 117 14.82 26.36 -26.48
N SER A 118 13.68 26.95 -26.12
CA SER A 118 13.16 28.15 -26.78
C SER A 118 12.14 28.86 -25.90
N SER A 119 12.07 30.19 -26.02
CA SER A 119 11.03 31.03 -25.40
C SER A 119 10.43 31.97 -26.44
N PHE A 120 9.15 32.27 -26.30
CA PHE A 120 8.42 33.15 -27.21
C PHE A 120 7.37 33.95 -26.45
N VAL A 121 7.15 35.21 -26.84
CA VAL A 121 6.12 36.05 -26.25
C VAL A 121 5.09 36.35 -27.32
N ASP A 122 3.80 36.15 -27.04
CA ASP A 122 2.70 36.53 -27.93
C ASP A 122 1.52 37.14 -27.19
N ASN A 123 1.09 38.32 -27.62
CA ASN A 123 -0.08 39.03 -27.07
C ASN A 123 -0.13 39.07 -25.53
N GLY A 124 1.01 39.32 -24.87
CA GLY A 124 1.11 39.37 -23.41
C GLY A 124 1.25 38.01 -22.72
N ILE A 125 1.35 36.91 -23.48
CA ILE A 125 1.58 35.56 -22.97
C ILE A 125 3.02 35.15 -23.26
N ASN A 126 3.73 34.69 -22.24
CA ASN A 126 5.04 34.08 -22.33
C ASN A 126 4.88 32.57 -22.55
N TYR A 127 5.63 32.02 -23.49
CA TYR A 127 5.70 30.59 -23.80
C TYR A 127 7.14 30.11 -23.63
N SER A 128 7.33 28.94 -23.02
CA SER A 128 8.63 28.29 -22.91
C SER A 128 8.55 26.82 -23.30
N LEU A 129 9.45 26.40 -24.20
CA LEU A 129 9.65 25.02 -24.61
C LEU A 129 10.74 24.39 -23.73
N LEU A 130 10.33 23.42 -22.92
CA LEU A 130 11.21 22.65 -22.05
C LEU A 130 11.44 21.26 -22.64
N SER A 131 12.69 20.79 -22.59
CA SER A 131 13.04 19.42 -22.91
C SER A 131 13.82 18.71 -21.80
N ILE A 132 13.71 17.39 -21.79
CA ILE A 132 14.53 16.47 -20.99
C ILE A 132 15.00 15.33 -21.90
N SER A 133 16.30 15.07 -21.91
CA SER A 133 16.92 13.92 -22.59
C SER A 133 16.54 12.63 -21.89
N LYS A 134 15.89 11.70 -22.60
CA LYS A 134 15.52 10.38 -22.04
C LYS A 134 16.76 9.58 -21.66
N LYS A 135 17.79 9.64 -22.51
CA LYS A 135 19.08 8.98 -22.27
C LYS A 135 19.73 9.47 -20.97
N ASP A 136 19.83 10.79 -20.78
CA ASP A 136 20.46 11.35 -19.59
C ASP A 136 19.61 11.14 -18.34
N TYR A 137 18.29 11.17 -18.48
CA TYR A 137 17.36 10.85 -17.41
C TYR A 137 17.57 9.43 -16.87
N TYR A 138 17.46 8.42 -17.73
CA TYR A 138 17.64 7.03 -17.30
C TYR A 138 19.08 6.72 -16.88
N LYS A 139 20.08 7.36 -17.51
CA LYS A 139 21.48 7.24 -17.08
C LYS A 139 21.66 7.74 -15.63
N LYS A 140 21.17 8.94 -15.30
CA LYS A 140 21.28 9.49 -13.94
C LYS A 140 20.49 8.68 -12.91
N ILE A 141 19.33 8.12 -13.27
CA ILE A 141 18.58 7.22 -12.38
C ILE A 141 19.39 5.95 -12.11
N ALA A 142 19.97 5.32 -13.13
CA ALA A 142 20.81 4.14 -12.96
C ALA A 142 22.07 4.44 -12.13
N GLU A 143 22.70 5.60 -12.31
CA GLU A 143 23.83 6.05 -11.49
C GLU A 143 23.43 6.21 -10.02
N ARG A 144 22.26 6.83 -9.73
CA ARG A 144 21.73 6.94 -8.36
C ARG A 144 21.41 5.58 -7.75
N PHE A 145 20.81 4.69 -8.54
CA PHE A 145 20.49 3.34 -8.09
C PHE A 145 21.75 2.59 -7.63
N ASN A 146 22.81 2.63 -8.44
CA ASN A 146 24.08 1.96 -8.15
C ASN A 146 24.91 2.60 -7.03
N HIS A 147 24.60 3.83 -6.61
CA HIS A 147 25.32 4.50 -5.53
C HIS A 147 25.00 3.92 -4.14
N TYR A 148 23.82 3.30 -4.01
CA TYR A 148 23.39 2.65 -2.78
C TYR A 148 23.54 1.13 -2.92
N ASP A 149 24.48 0.57 -2.18
CA ASP A 149 24.77 -0.87 -2.20
C ASP A 149 23.70 -1.65 -1.43
N VAL A 150 22.60 -1.98 -2.11
CA VAL A 150 21.46 -2.70 -1.52
C VAL A 150 21.89 -4.05 -0.94
N GLU A 151 22.81 -4.77 -1.60
CA GLU A 151 23.28 -6.08 -1.13
C GLU A 151 24.01 -5.97 0.20
N LYS A 152 24.90 -4.98 0.33
CA LYS A 152 25.57 -4.69 1.60
C LYS A 152 24.56 -4.31 2.67
N GLN A 153 23.56 -3.50 2.37
CA GLN A 153 22.54 -3.12 3.35
C GLN A 153 21.71 -4.32 3.81
N ILE A 154 21.34 -5.23 2.89
CA ILE A 154 20.71 -6.51 3.23
C ILE A 154 21.62 -7.34 4.13
N SER A 155 22.94 -7.35 3.90
CA SER A 155 23.87 -8.11 4.75
C SER A 155 24.00 -7.58 6.19
N LEU A 156 23.58 -6.34 6.45
CA LEU A 156 23.54 -5.75 7.80
C LEU A 156 22.29 -6.15 8.59
N LEU A 157 21.28 -6.74 7.94
CA LEU A 157 20.09 -7.22 8.62
C LEU A 157 20.44 -8.44 9.48
N ASN A 158 20.35 -8.27 10.80
CA ASN A 158 20.50 -9.36 11.75
C ASN A 158 19.25 -10.25 11.74
N ASP A 159 19.39 -11.51 12.11
CA ASP A 159 18.29 -12.46 12.29
C ASP A 159 17.36 -12.07 13.48
N ASP A 160 17.83 -11.29 14.46
CA ASP A 160 16.97 -10.77 15.52
C ASP A 160 16.03 -9.68 14.99
N LEU A 161 14.70 -9.79 15.19
CA LEU A 161 13.79 -8.70 14.85
C LEU A 161 13.95 -7.54 15.83
N LYS A 162 14.57 -6.45 15.39
CA LYS A 162 14.68 -5.19 16.14
C LYS A 162 14.32 -4.00 15.26
N ILE A 163 14.00 -2.87 15.88
CA ILE A 163 13.58 -1.65 15.17
C ILE A 163 14.64 -1.17 14.19
N GLU A 164 15.93 -1.36 14.50
CA GLU A 164 17.04 -1.01 13.62
C GLU A 164 16.98 -1.76 12.29
N ASN A 165 16.56 -3.02 12.30
CA ASN A 165 16.40 -3.79 11.07
C ASN A 165 15.24 -3.25 10.22
N PHE A 166 14.15 -2.80 10.85
CA PHE A 166 13.06 -2.16 10.12
C PHE A 166 13.50 -0.82 9.49
N ILE A 167 14.35 -0.04 10.17
CA ILE A 167 14.92 1.20 9.61
C ILE A 167 15.80 0.90 8.38
N ILE A 168 16.62 -0.14 8.44
CA ILE A 168 17.43 -0.58 7.29
C ILE A 168 16.52 -1.04 6.15
N LEU A 169 15.51 -1.87 6.45
CA LEU A 169 14.54 -2.34 5.45
C LEU A 169 13.77 -1.18 4.81
N SER A 170 13.36 -0.19 5.59
CA SER A 170 12.74 1.05 5.10
C SER A 170 13.61 1.73 4.05
N SER A 171 14.90 1.89 4.35
CA SER A 171 15.86 2.54 3.44
C SER A 171 16.04 1.74 2.14
N ILE A 172 16.10 0.41 2.25
CA ILE A 172 16.17 -0.49 1.09
C ILE A 172 14.90 -0.38 0.24
N ILE A 173 13.72 -0.46 0.86
CA ILE A 173 12.42 -0.38 0.18
C ILE A 173 12.30 0.96 -0.55
N ASP A 174 12.61 2.07 0.14
CA ASP A 174 12.52 3.41 -0.42
C ASP A 174 13.42 3.56 -1.64
N HIS A 175 14.67 3.10 -1.54
CA HIS A 175 15.62 3.13 -2.64
C HIS A 175 15.16 2.30 -3.84
N LEU A 176 14.64 1.09 -3.61
CA LEU A 176 14.11 0.21 -4.66
C LEU A 176 12.90 0.84 -5.35
N VAL A 177 11.98 1.46 -4.60
CA VAL A 177 10.78 2.09 -5.16
C VAL A 177 11.14 3.33 -5.98
N ILE A 178 12.02 4.20 -5.48
CA ILE A 178 12.44 5.43 -6.20
C ILE A 178 13.10 5.10 -7.54
N HIS A 179 13.70 3.92 -7.69
CA HIS A 179 14.42 3.48 -8.90
C HIS A 179 13.76 2.27 -9.58
N PHE A 180 12.45 2.10 -9.37
CA PHE A 180 11.72 0.90 -9.77
C PHE A 180 11.79 0.58 -11.27
N ASP A 181 11.79 1.61 -12.13
CA ASP A 181 11.95 1.48 -13.58
C ASP A 181 13.31 0.90 -14.00
N CYS A 182 14.39 1.14 -13.25
CA CYS A 182 15.68 0.48 -13.50
C CYS A 182 15.60 -1.05 -13.34
N LEU A 183 14.83 -1.51 -12.35
CA LEU A 183 14.62 -2.95 -12.09
C LEU A 183 13.85 -3.62 -13.25
N LEU A 184 13.04 -2.85 -13.99
CA LEU A 184 12.21 -3.35 -15.09
C LEU A 184 12.90 -3.26 -16.45
N ILE A 185 13.54 -2.13 -16.76
CA ILE A 185 14.14 -1.86 -18.08
C ILE A 185 15.29 -2.84 -18.40
N LYS A 186 16.00 -3.35 -17.38
CA LYS A 186 17.07 -4.34 -17.56
C LYS A 186 16.59 -5.79 -17.69
N ASN A 187 15.31 -6.09 -17.41
CA ASN A 187 14.81 -7.46 -17.43
C ASN A 187 14.63 -8.04 -18.85
N ASN A 188 14.59 -7.17 -19.88
CA ASN A 188 14.53 -7.60 -21.28
C ASN A 188 15.85 -8.14 -21.83
N ASN A 189 16.98 -7.98 -21.11
CA ASN A 189 18.29 -8.49 -21.53
C ASN A 189 19.01 -9.19 -20.36
N LYS A 190 18.86 -10.52 -20.29
CA LYS A 190 19.46 -11.51 -19.38
C LYS A 190 18.93 -11.52 -17.93
N LYS A 191 18.83 -12.74 -17.37
CA LYS A 191 18.55 -13.04 -15.95
C LYS A 191 19.50 -12.22 -15.07
N ASN A 192 19.01 -11.12 -14.49
CA ASN A 192 19.83 -10.10 -13.84
C ASN A 192 19.70 -10.16 -12.31
N VAL A 193 20.83 -9.93 -11.65
CA VAL A 193 21.04 -9.80 -10.19
C VAL A 193 20.04 -8.84 -9.52
N GLU A 194 19.49 -7.88 -10.25
CA GLU A 194 18.54 -6.87 -9.74
C GLU A 194 17.12 -7.42 -9.48
N THR A 195 16.66 -8.41 -10.26
CA THR A 195 15.40 -9.13 -9.96
C THR A 195 15.56 -10.01 -8.71
N ASP A 196 16.78 -10.51 -8.48
CA ASP A 196 17.10 -11.27 -7.26
C ASP A 196 17.05 -10.38 -6.02
N ILE A 197 17.51 -9.12 -6.11
CA ILE A 197 17.43 -8.16 -4.98
C ILE A 197 15.98 -7.87 -4.58
N LEU A 198 15.10 -7.57 -5.55
CA LEU A 198 13.69 -7.29 -5.25
C LEU A 198 13.01 -8.50 -4.59
N GLU A 199 13.21 -9.70 -5.14
CA GLU A 199 12.65 -10.93 -4.59
C GLU A 199 13.26 -11.29 -3.22
N LYS A 200 14.57 -11.05 -3.03
CA LYS A 200 15.24 -11.23 -1.74
C LYS A 200 14.67 -10.29 -0.68
N THR A 201 14.47 -9.01 -1.01
CA THR A 201 13.83 -8.04 -0.12
C THR A 201 12.41 -8.46 0.24
N LYS A 202 11.58 -8.88 -0.74
CA LYS A 202 10.23 -9.42 -0.46
C LYS A 202 10.27 -10.62 0.48
N ARG A 203 11.21 -11.56 0.29
CA ARG A 203 11.34 -12.73 1.17
C ARG A 203 11.67 -12.34 2.60
N ILE A 204 12.61 -11.41 2.81
CA ILE A 204 12.98 -10.95 4.15
C ILE A 204 11.81 -10.27 4.84
N ILE A 205 11.11 -9.39 4.11
CA ILE A 205 9.94 -8.69 4.64
C ILE A 205 8.83 -9.68 5.03
N ASN A 206 8.54 -10.67 4.19
CA ASN A 206 7.56 -11.71 4.51
C ASN A 206 8.00 -12.58 5.69
N ASP A 207 9.29 -12.93 5.80
CA ASP A 207 9.82 -13.66 6.96
C ASP A 207 9.59 -12.88 8.26
N TYR A 208 9.91 -11.57 8.26
CA TYR A 208 9.70 -10.72 9.43
C TYR A 208 8.22 -10.63 9.80
N ASN A 209 7.34 -10.42 8.81
CA ASN A 209 5.91 -10.38 9.03
C ASN A 209 5.34 -11.69 9.58
N ASN A 210 5.85 -12.84 9.12
CA ASN A 210 5.42 -14.16 9.58
C ASN A 210 5.92 -14.49 10.99
N ARG A 211 7.05 -13.94 11.38
CA ARG A 211 7.65 -14.12 12.72
C ARG A 211 6.95 -13.29 13.79
N ILE A 212 6.35 -12.16 13.44
CA ILE A 212 5.59 -11.33 14.37
C ILE A 212 4.34 -12.07 14.86
N THR A 213 4.19 -12.17 16.18
CA THR A 213 2.99 -12.70 16.85
C THR A 213 2.45 -11.71 17.87
N PHE A 214 1.12 -11.64 17.97
CA PHE A 214 0.44 -10.89 19.00
C PHE A 214 0.26 -11.77 20.24
N SER A 215 0.36 -11.16 21.42
CA SER A 215 0.06 -11.77 22.70
C SER A 215 -0.80 -10.83 23.53
N PHE A 216 -1.92 -11.35 24.03
CA PHE A 216 -2.96 -10.58 24.70
C PHE A 216 -3.09 -10.94 26.17
N GLU A 217 -3.47 -9.95 26.99
CA GLU A 217 -4.01 -10.15 28.33
C GLU A 217 -5.44 -9.56 28.41
N PRO A 218 -6.45 -10.35 28.83
CA PRO A 218 -6.35 -11.72 29.33
C PRO A 218 -5.94 -12.75 28.26
N GLY A 219 -5.10 -13.71 28.66
CA GLY A 219 -4.50 -14.73 27.78
C GLY A 219 -5.47 -15.53 26.91
N ILE A 220 -6.73 -15.64 27.31
CA ILE A 220 -7.79 -16.34 26.55
C ILE A 220 -8.00 -15.73 25.15
N ILE A 221 -7.74 -14.44 24.97
CA ILE A 221 -7.92 -13.77 23.66
C ILE A 221 -7.00 -14.38 22.60
N ASN A 222 -5.86 -14.97 23.00
CA ASN A 222 -4.91 -15.59 22.07
C ASN A 222 -5.49 -16.84 21.37
N SER A 223 -6.32 -17.62 22.05
CA SER A 223 -6.96 -18.82 21.49
C SER A 223 -8.41 -18.57 21.06
N LEU A 224 -9.13 -17.79 21.86
CA LEU A 224 -10.53 -17.46 21.64
C LEU A 224 -10.67 -15.92 21.61
N PRO A 225 -10.56 -15.28 20.43
CA PRO A 225 -10.47 -13.84 20.30
C PRO A 225 -11.84 -13.18 20.43
N ILE A 226 -12.42 -13.28 21.61
CA ILE A 226 -13.72 -12.73 22.02
C ILE A 226 -13.48 -11.90 23.28
N THR A 227 -14.15 -10.75 23.37
CA THR A 227 -14.14 -9.91 24.55
C THR A 227 -15.47 -9.16 24.69
N ASN A 228 -15.71 -8.56 25.85
CA ASN A 228 -16.86 -7.70 26.09
C ASN A 228 -16.54 -6.25 25.71
N ASP A 229 -17.56 -5.44 25.47
CA ASP A 229 -17.35 -4.01 25.26
C ASP A 229 -17.03 -3.28 26.57
N GLY A 230 -16.34 -2.14 26.49
CA GLY A 230 -15.97 -1.36 27.66
C GLY A 230 -14.84 -1.93 28.53
N VAL A 231 -14.36 -3.14 28.25
CA VAL A 231 -13.22 -3.74 28.96
C VAL A 231 -11.88 -3.24 28.42
N ASN A 232 -10.83 -3.45 29.20
CA ASN A 232 -9.46 -3.17 28.79
C ASN A 232 -8.75 -4.48 28.42
N ILE A 233 -8.04 -4.47 27.30
CA ILE A 233 -7.14 -5.55 26.92
C ILE A 233 -5.73 -5.01 26.81
N ASN A 234 -4.74 -5.79 27.17
CA ASN A 234 -3.35 -5.44 26.88
C ASN A 234 -2.88 -6.24 25.68
N VAL A 235 -2.15 -5.60 24.78
CA VAL A 235 -1.49 -6.25 23.65
C VAL A 235 0.02 -6.07 23.72
N SER A 236 0.74 -7.13 23.38
CA SER A 236 2.19 -7.15 23.20
C SER A 236 2.53 -7.90 21.92
N ILE A 237 3.72 -7.66 21.38
CA ILE A 237 4.21 -8.28 20.16
C ILE A 237 5.47 -9.06 20.50
N HIS A 238 5.62 -10.25 19.93
CA HIS A 238 6.79 -11.11 20.11
C HIS A 238 7.30 -11.63 18.77
N ASP A 239 8.58 -11.99 18.74
CA ASP A 239 9.15 -12.78 17.66
C ASP A 239 8.94 -14.26 17.97
N ASN A 240 8.14 -14.94 17.15
CA ASN A 240 7.82 -16.36 17.29
C ASN A 240 9.06 -17.27 17.29
N LYS A 241 10.17 -16.83 16.69
CA LYS A 241 11.41 -17.62 16.64
C LYS A 241 12.17 -17.58 17.96
N THR A 242 12.32 -16.39 18.54
CA THR A 242 13.15 -16.16 19.74
C THR A 242 12.32 -16.05 21.02
N ASN A 243 10.99 -15.94 20.89
CA ASN A 243 10.03 -15.62 21.94
C ASN A 243 10.35 -14.32 22.70
N GLN A 244 11.11 -13.42 22.07
CA GLN A 244 11.45 -12.12 22.65
C GLN A 244 10.36 -11.10 22.34
N LYS A 245 10.02 -10.29 23.35
CA LYS A 245 9.12 -9.14 23.16
C LYS A 245 9.75 -8.15 22.18
N LEU A 246 9.02 -7.85 21.12
CA LEU A 246 9.36 -6.81 20.17
C LEU A 246 8.87 -5.46 20.70
N ASN A 247 9.75 -4.47 20.70
CA ASN A 247 9.46 -3.13 21.21
C ASN A 247 9.60 -2.11 20.07
N ASN A 248 8.96 -0.95 20.24
CA ASN A 248 8.92 0.16 19.28
C ASN A 248 8.33 -0.22 17.91
N ILE A 249 7.50 -1.27 17.87
CA ILE A 249 6.72 -1.66 16.70
C ILE A 249 5.31 -1.09 16.88
N ASN A 250 4.96 -0.11 16.06
CA ASN A 250 3.63 0.50 16.11
C ASN A 250 2.56 -0.46 15.61
N MET A 251 1.38 -0.39 16.23
CA MET A 251 0.19 -1.11 15.82
C MET A 251 -0.93 -0.13 15.50
N ILE A 252 -1.88 -0.57 14.69
CA ILE A 252 -3.14 0.13 14.46
C ILE A 252 -4.28 -0.77 14.92
N GLN A 253 -5.22 -0.18 15.63
CA GLN A 253 -6.53 -0.75 15.87
C GLN A 253 -7.51 -0.19 14.82
N ASP A 254 -8.14 -1.11 14.10
CA ASP A 254 -9.13 -0.84 13.06
C ASP A 254 -10.48 -1.39 13.51
N LEU A 255 -11.37 -0.49 13.92
CA LEU A 255 -12.71 -0.77 14.41
C LEU A 255 -13.75 -0.86 13.28
N GLY A 256 -13.34 -0.58 12.04
CA GLY A 256 -14.25 -0.36 10.92
C GLY A 256 -15.03 0.96 11.02
N SER A 257 -15.73 1.33 9.95
CA SER A 257 -16.60 2.50 9.95
C SER A 257 -17.75 2.31 10.96
N PRO A 258 -18.11 3.30 11.80
CA PRO A 258 -17.75 4.72 11.74
C PRO A 258 -16.57 5.16 12.63
N PHE A 259 -15.78 4.24 13.16
CA PHE A 259 -14.72 4.56 14.11
C PHE A 259 -13.41 4.96 13.40
N ASP A 260 -12.70 5.92 13.99
CA ASP A 260 -11.36 6.31 13.53
C ASP A 260 -10.33 5.21 13.83
N LEU A 261 -9.28 5.14 12.99
CA LEU A 261 -8.11 4.30 13.22
C LEU A 261 -7.33 4.81 14.44
N ILE A 262 -7.02 3.92 15.38
CA ILE A 262 -6.26 4.27 16.59
C ILE A 262 -4.85 3.73 16.48
N SER A 263 -3.85 4.61 16.49
CA SER A 263 -2.44 4.24 16.54
C SER A 263 -2.02 3.89 17.97
N ILE A 264 -1.30 2.79 18.11
CA ILE A 264 -0.84 2.23 19.38
C ILE A 264 0.69 2.09 19.33
N ALA A 265 1.39 2.87 20.15
CA ALA A 265 2.85 2.81 20.25
C ALA A 265 3.27 1.74 21.28
N ASN A 266 4.00 0.71 20.85
CA ASN A 266 4.48 -0.36 21.74
C ASN A 266 5.80 0.02 22.41
N ASN A 267 5.73 0.44 23.67
CA ASN A 267 6.90 0.90 24.43
C ASN A 267 7.48 -0.21 25.33
N LEU A 268 8.77 -0.08 25.67
CA LEU A 268 9.50 -1.05 26.51
C LEU A 268 8.88 -1.28 27.89
N THR A 269 8.23 -0.26 28.46
CA THR A 269 7.84 -0.21 29.88
C THR A 269 6.37 -0.49 30.13
N GLU A 270 5.52 -0.44 29.12
CA GLU A 270 4.07 -0.54 29.28
C GLU A 270 3.52 -1.61 28.33
N ALA A 271 2.58 -2.42 28.83
CA ALA A 271 1.72 -3.18 27.95
C ALA A 271 0.70 -2.21 27.36
N ASN A 272 0.46 -2.28 26.06
CA ASN A 272 -0.43 -1.33 25.40
C ASN A 272 -1.86 -1.65 25.80
N ASN A 273 -2.40 -0.84 26.71
CA ASN A 273 -3.76 -0.97 27.19
C ASN A 273 -4.71 -0.37 26.16
N ILE A 274 -5.50 -1.23 25.53
CA ILE A 274 -6.56 -0.87 24.60
C ILE A 274 -7.87 -0.92 25.36
N LYS A 275 -8.53 0.24 25.46
CA LYS A 275 -9.91 0.32 25.92
C LYS A 275 -10.85 -0.02 24.78
N ILE A 276 -11.61 -1.10 24.92
CA ILE A 276 -12.60 -1.50 23.93
C ILE A 276 -13.79 -0.52 24.00
N PRO A 277 -14.18 0.14 22.89
CA PRO A 277 -15.28 1.08 22.92
C PRO A 277 -16.61 0.37 23.21
N LEU A 278 -17.53 1.07 23.86
CA LEU A 278 -18.90 0.60 24.03
C LEU A 278 -19.57 0.50 22.66
N SER A 279 -20.39 -0.52 22.47
CA SER A 279 -21.19 -0.63 21.26
C SER A 279 -22.25 0.47 21.22
N ALA A 280 -22.31 1.23 20.12
CA ALA A 280 -23.21 2.38 19.98
C ALA A 280 -24.70 2.01 20.15
N ASP A 281 -25.08 0.84 19.64
CA ASP A 281 -26.47 0.32 19.68
C ASP A 281 -26.57 -0.98 20.50
N GLY A 282 -25.53 -1.32 21.25
CA GLY A 282 -25.40 -2.62 21.89
C GLY A 282 -25.25 -3.77 20.89
N ASN A 283 -24.95 -3.53 19.61
CA ASN A 283 -24.72 -4.58 18.62
C ASN A 283 -23.30 -5.18 18.72
N PRO A 284 -23.13 -6.48 18.44
CA PRO A 284 -21.80 -7.08 18.36
C PRO A 284 -21.02 -6.51 17.17
N TYR A 285 -19.71 -6.37 17.33
CA TYR A 285 -18.83 -5.92 16.26
C TYR A 285 -17.48 -6.63 16.34
N SER A 286 -16.60 -6.37 15.40
CA SER A 286 -15.23 -6.89 15.42
C SER A 286 -14.26 -5.77 15.13
N PHE A 287 -13.11 -5.80 15.78
CA PHE A 287 -11.99 -4.93 15.42
C PHE A 287 -10.76 -5.76 15.11
N THR A 288 -9.85 -5.16 14.36
CA THR A 288 -8.61 -5.79 13.93
C THR A 288 -7.43 -5.02 14.47
N ILE A 289 -6.47 -5.72 15.07
CA ILE A 289 -5.16 -5.17 15.41
C ILE A 289 -4.20 -5.59 14.32
N LYS A 290 -3.47 -4.64 13.74
CA LYS A 290 -2.47 -4.89 12.70
C LYS A 290 -1.20 -4.11 12.97
N ILE A 291 -0.08 -4.59 12.44
CA ILE A 291 1.18 -3.85 12.50
C ILE A 291 1.11 -2.62 11.60
N ASP A 292 1.52 -1.46 12.13
CA ASP A 292 1.57 -0.20 11.39
C ASP A 292 2.89 -0.07 10.62
N TYR A 293 2.99 -0.86 9.55
CA TYR A 293 4.18 -0.86 8.72
C TYR A 293 4.43 0.46 8.00
N GLU A 294 3.37 1.21 7.67
CA GLU A 294 3.54 2.52 7.02
C GLU A 294 4.30 3.47 7.95
N THR A 295 3.97 3.49 9.25
CA THR A 295 4.71 4.29 10.24
C THR A 295 6.09 3.72 10.54
N ILE A 296 6.20 2.40 10.77
CA ILE A 296 7.49 1.76 11.13
C ILE A 296 8.53 1.98 10.04
N LEU A 297 8.12 1.87 8.78
CA LEU A 297 9.02 1.94 7.66
C LEU A 297 9.03 3.33 7.01
N ASN A 298 8.26 4.28 7.54
CA ASN A 298 8.09 5.61 6.97
C ASN A 298 7.84 5.58 5.45
N THR A 299 7.16 4.52 4.99
CA THR A 299 6.99 4.26 3.57
C THR A 299 5.65 3.59 3.32
N PRO A 300 4.83 4.16 2.43
CA PRO A 300 3.53 3.58 2.14
C PRO A 300 3.57 2.47 1.10
N PHE A 301 4.77 2.06 0.69
CA PHE A 301 4.96 1.05 -0.36
C PHE A 301 5.08 -0.34 0.20
N PHE A 302 4.86 -0.54 1.51
CA PHE A 302 4.95 -1.86 2.11
C PHE A 302 3.97 -2.86 1.47
N ASP A 303 2.75 -2.42 1.15
CA ASP A 303 1.74 -3.20 0.43
C ASP A 303 2.22 -3.68 -0.97
N PHE A 304 3.26 -3.05 -1.55
CA PHE A 304 3.88 -3.54 -2.78
C PHE A 304 4.78 -4.77 -2.56
N PHE A 305 5.32 -4.92 -1.35
CA PHE A 305 6.24 -6.00 -0.99
C PHE A 305 5.59 -7.15 -0.20
N LEU A 306 4.41 -6.94 0.40
CA LEU A 306 3.72 -7.97 1.17
C LEU A 306 2.45 -8.43 0.50
N PHE A 307 2.26 -9.73 0.64
CA PHE A 307 1.04 -10.39 0.23
C PHE A 307 -0.04 -10.25 1.30
N ASP A 308 0.31 -10.47 2.57
CA ASP A 308 -0.64 -10.44 3.70
C ASP A 308 -0.04 -9.71 4.91
N ILE A 309 -0.72 -8.67 5.38
CA ILE A 309 -0.33 -7.94 6.60
C ILE A 309 -0.67 -8.79 7.80
N LYS A 310 0.26 -8.92 8.77
CA LYS A 310 -0.03 -9.59 10.03
C LYS A 310 -1.07 -8.80 10.81
N GLU A 311 -2.24 -9.42 10.96
CA GLU A 311 -3.39 -8.88 11.67
C GLU A 311 -4.04 -9.91 12.58
N PHE A 312 -4.77 -9.44 13.58
CA PHE A 312 -5.49 -10.25 14.55
C PHE A 312 -6.87 -9.66 14.79
N LYS A 313 -7.91 -10.42 14.47
CA LYS A 313 -9.30 -10.00 14.57
C LYS A 313 -9.90 -10.47 15.90
N ILE A 314 -10.51 -9.54 16.62
CA ILE A 314 -11.18 -9.79 17.91
C ILE A 314 -12.65 -9.43 17.78
N ALA A 315 -13.52 -10.34 18.22
CA ALA A 315 -14.95 -10.10 18.34
C ALA A 315 -15.27 -9.41 19.67
N VAL A 316 -16.10 -8.39 19.60
CA VAL A 316 -16.65 -7.70 20.76
C VAL A 316 -18.13 -8.02 20.86
N VAL A 317 -18.50 -8.67 21.96
CA VAL A 317 -19.87 -9.07 22.24
C VAL A 317 -20.34 -8.34 23.48
N PRO A 318 -21.29 -7.38 23.37
CA PRO A 318 -21.86 -6.72 24.52
C PRO A 318 -22.52 -7.73 25.48
N SER A 319 -22.52 -7.40 26.77
CA SER A 319 -23.08 -8.27 27.79
C SER A 319 -24.56 -8.59 27.56
N SER A 320 -25.00 -9.74 28.06
CA SER A 320 -26.38 -10.23 28.02
C SER A 320 -26.96 -10.50 26.64
N LYS A 321 -26.12 -10.67 25.61
CA LYS A 321 -26.58 -11.06 24.28
C LYS A 321 -27.19 -12.46 24.28
N LYS A 322 -28.32 -12.62 23.61
CA LYS A 322 -28.94 -13.93 23.43
C LYS A 322 -28.20 -14.70 22.35
N VAL A 323 -27.76 -15.91 22.66
CA VAL A 323 -26.92 -16.72 21.78
C VAL A 323 -27.56 -18.07 21.53
N PHE A 324 -27.69 -18.43 20.27
CA PHE A 324 -28.03 -19.78 19.86
C PHE A 324 -26.74 -20.55 19.53
N LEU A 325 -26.51 -21.68 20.20
CA LEU A 325 -25.41 -22.58 19.87
C LEU A 325 -25.89 -23.53 18.76
N ASN A 326 -25.41 -23.30 17.55
CA ASN A 326 -25.71 -24.12 16.39
C ASN A 326 -24.75 -25.32 16.34
N GLU A 327 -25.31 -26.52 16.44
CA GLU A 327 -24.55 -27.77 16.54
C GLU A 327 -23.97 -28.16 15.17
N THR A 328 -22.64 -28.12 15.04
CA THR A 328 -21.94 -28.40 13.75
C THR A 328 -20.78 -29.39 13.84
N ILE A 329 -20.59 -30.09 14.97
CA ILE A 329 -19.71 -31.27 14.97
C ILE A 329 -20.53 -32.43 14.40
N GLN A 330 -20.58 -32.57 13.07
CA GLN A 330 -21.23 -33.72 12.41
C GLN A 330 -20.55 -35.02 12.86
N SER A 331 -21.02 -35.61 13.95
CA SER A 331 -20.57 -36.90 14.42
C SER A 331 -21.31 -38.00 13.64
N VAL A 332 -20.62 -39.12 13.38
CA VAL A 332 -21.18 -40.29 12.68
C VAL A 332 -22.24 -41.02 13.54
N ASN A 333 -22.47 -40.58 14.78
CA ASN A 333 -23.50 -41.10 15.69
C ASN A 333 -24.02 -39.98 16.60
N SER A 334 -25.22 -39.47 16.30
CA SER A 334 -25.94 -38.39 17.00
C SER A 334 -26.38 -38.71 18.45
N SER A 335 -25.74 -39.68 19.12
CA SER A 335 -26.11 -40.17 20.45
C SER A 335 -24.96 -40.19 21.45
N LEU A 336 -23.75 -39.78 21.04
CA LEU A 336 -22.56 -39.72 21.89
C LEU A 336 -22.02 -38.29 21.95
N GLY A 337 -22.33 -37.59 23.05
CA GLY A 337 -21.48 -36.51 23.56
C GLY A 337 -21.82 -35.06 23.17
N GLU A 338 -22.88 -34.79 22.41
CA GLU A 338 -23.30 -33.41 22.10
C GLU A 338 -23.64 -32.60 23.38
N SER A 339 -24.21 -33.23 24.43
CA SER A 339 -24.61 -32.48 25.63
C SER A 339 -23.45 -31.94 26.46
N VAL A 340 -22.39 -32.73 26.71
CA VAL A 340 -21.31 -32.33 27.65
C VAL A 340 -20.42 -31.23 27.06
N PHE A 341 -20.09 -31.31 25.77
CA PHE A 341 -19.35 -30.26 25.09
C PHE A 341 -20.17 -28.97 25.03
N ASN A 342 -21.44 -29.06 24.62
CA ASN A 342 -22.33 -27.90 24.52
C ASN A 342 -22.58 -27.25 25.89
N GLU A 343 -22.83 -28.04 26.94
CA GLU A 343 -22.99 -27.53 28.31
C GLU A 343 -21.71 -26.86 28.82
N SER A 344 -20.54 -27.44 28.56
CA SER A 344 -19.24 -26.87 28.95
C SER A 344 -18.99 -25.53 28.25
N VAL A 345 -19.25 -25.47 26.94
CA VAL A 345 -19.14 -24.23 26.15
C VAL A 345 -20.14 -23.19 26.65
N LYS A 346 -21.42 -23.55 26.83
CA LYS A 346 -22.46 -22.64 27.33
C LYS A 346 -22.05 -22.03 28.66
N SER A 347 -21.75 -22.87 29.65
CA SER A 347 -21.36 -22.44 31.00
C SER A 347 -20.14 -21.52 30.98
N CYS A 348 -19.15 -21.84 30.16
CA CYS A 348 -17.93 -21.07 29.99
C CYS A 348 -18.18 -19.69 29.36
N PHE A 349 -18.99 -19.61 28.30
CA PHE A 349 -19.31 -18.35 27.62
C PHE A 349 -20.24 -17.47 28.45
N GLU A 350 -21.20 -18.07 29.18
CA GLU A 350 -22.05 -17.36 30.14
C GLU A 350 -21.19 -16.72 31.25
N THR A 351 -20.20 -17.46 31.76
CA THR A 351 -19.34 -17.00 32.86
C THR A 351 -18.32 -15.95 32.40
N LYS A 352 -17.66 -16.16 31.25
CA LYS A 352 -16.55 -15.30 30.80
C LYS A 352 -17.00 -14.10 29.98
N PHE A 353 -18.11 -14.21 29.25
CA PHE A 353 -18.57 -13.18 28.32
C PHE A 353 -19.99 -12.68 28.61
N GLU A 354 -20.61 -13.14 29.70
CA GLU A 354 -21.96 -12.71 30.11
C GLU A 354 -23.02 -12.94 29.03
N MET A 355 -22.83 -13.95 28.18
CA MET A 355 -23.79 -14.33 27.15
C MET A 355 -24.98 -15.06 27.79
N VAL A 356 -26.13 -15.11 27.10
CA VAL A 356 -27.32 -15.84 27.54
C VAL A 356 -27.72 -16.83 26.46
N PHE A 357 -27.59 -18.13 26.71
CA PHE A 357 -27.94 -19.11 25.69
C PHE A 357 -29.45 -19.33 25.60
N VAL A 358 -29.96 -19.36 24.37
CA VAL A 358 -31.36 -19.67 24.04
C VAL A 358 -31.43 -20.92 23.17
N ASN A 359 -32.57 -21.61 23.23
CA ASN A 359 -32.78 -22.86 22.51
C ASN A 359 -33.30 -22.68 21.07
N ASN A 360 -33.74 -21.48 20.71
CA ASN A 360 -34.28 -21.17 19.39
C ASN A 360 -33.43 -20.07 18.73
N GLU A 361 -33.01 -20.29 17.48
CA GLU A 361 -32.24 -19.31 16.72
C GLU A 361 -33.03 -18.01 16.51
N ASP A 362 -34.35 -18.09 16.37
CA ASP A 362 -35.22 -16.91 16.17
C ASP A 362 -35.24 -15.97 17.38
N ASP A 363 -34.94 -16.49 18.57
CA ASP A 363 -34.88 -15.74 19.82
C ASP A 363 -33.48 -15.20 20.12
N ALA A 364 -32.49 -15.54 19.30
CA ALA A 364 -31.09 -15.19 19.51
C ALA A 364 -30.68 -13.93 18.73
N ASP A 365 -29.75 -13.17 19.31
CA ASP A 365 -29.03 -12.09 18.63
C ASP A 365 -27.85 -12.63 17.82
N LEU A 366 -27.22 -13.71 18.32
CA LEU A 366 -26.03 -14.33 17.76
C LEU A 366 -26.22 -15.84 17.58
N SER A 367 -25.62 -16.38 16.52
CA SER A 367 -25.43 -17.81 16.31
C SER A 367 -23.93 -18.14 16.42
N ILE A 368 -23.59 -19.08 17.30
CA ILE A 368 -22.23 -19.61 17.44
C ILE A 368 -22.21 -21.03 16.90
N SER A 369 -21.20 -21.36 16.10
CA SER A 369 -20.98 -22.71 15.57
C SER A 369 -19.52 -23.10 15.68
N PHE A 370 -19.27 -24.38 15.93
CA PHE A 370 -17.93 -24.97 15.97
C PHE A 370 -17.74 -25.95 14.82
N GLY A 371 -16.67 -25.77 14.06
CA GLY A 371 -16.30 -26.64 12.94
C GLY A 371 -15.07 -27.47 13.27
N VAL A 372 -15.07 -28.74 12.88
CA VAL A 372 -13.86 -29.57 12.89
C VAL A 372 -13.50 -29.89 11.44
N SER A 373 -12.27 -29.57 11.06
CA SER A 373 -11.74 -29.88 9.73
C SER A 373 -10.35 -30.48 9.82
N SER A 374 -9.88 -31.11 8.74
CA SER A 374 -8.51 -31.59 8.66
C SER A 374 -7.98 -31.47 7.24
N ILE A 375 -6.68 -31.16 7.13
CA ILE A 375 -5.96 -31.03 5.88
C ILE A 375 -4.72 -31.92 5.98
N GLY A 376 -4.40 -32.64 4.92
CA GLY A 376 -3.25 -33.54 4.90
C GLY A 376 -2.65 -33.69 3.52
N ASN A 377 -1.36 -34.04 3.45
CA ASN A 377 -0.72 -34.30 2.17
C ASN A 377 -1.11 -35.69 1.66
N THR A 378 -1.76 -35.74 0.50
CA THR A 378 -2.15 -37.01 -0.13
C THR A 378 -0.97 -37.71 -0.80
N SER A 379 0.16 -37.02 -1.00
CA SER A 379 1.37 -37.54 -1.64
C SER A 379 2.64 -37.17 -0.86
N ARG A 380 3.64 -38.06 -0.89
CA ARG A 380 4.95 -37.84 -0.27
C ARG A 380 6.02 -37.58 -1.32
N SER A 381 6.98 -36.71 -1.02
CA SER A 381 8.12 -36.41 -1.89
C SER A 381 9.05 -37.63 -2.06
N ASN A 382 9.17 -38.47 -1.03
CA ASN A 382 9.83 -39.77 -1.09
C ASN A 382 9.35 -40.71 0.04
N ARG A 383 9.73 -42.00 -0.03
CA ARG A 383 9.35 -43.03 0.96
C ARG A 383 9.88 -42.80 2.39
N LYS A 384 10.91 -41.97 2.57
CA LYS A 384 11.50 -41.63 3.88
C LYS A 384 10.80 -40.46 4.56
N GLN A 385 9.88 -39.78 3.90
CA GLN A 385 9.06 -38.75 4.53
C GLN A 385 7.73 -39.36 5.00
N PRO A 386 7.24 -38.98 6.20
CA PRO A 386 5.92 -39.39 6.65
C PRO A 386 4.82 -38.61 5.92
N PHE A 387 3.62 -39.17 5.89
CA PHE A 387 2.41 -38.39 5.71
C PHE A 387 2.22 -37.47 6.92
N LYS A 388 1.71 -36.27 6.66
CA LYS A 388 1.41 -35.22 7.63
C LYS A 388 -0.05 -34.81 7.48
N SER A 389 -0.76 -34.78 8.59
CA SER A 389 -2.11 -34.25 8.68
C SER A 389 -2.19 -33.25 9.82
N GLU A 390 -2.92 -32.17 9.58
CA GLU A 390 -3.29 -31.17 10.57
C GLU A 390 -4.81 -31.16 10.71
N ALA A 391 -5.29 -31.09 11.96
CA ALA A 391 -6.70 -30.96 12.29
C ALA A 391 -6.94 -29.61 12.97
N PHE A 392 -8.09 -29.01 12.70
CA PHE A 392 -8.43 -27.66 13.12
C PHE A 392 -9.80 -27.66 13.79
N LEU A 393 -9.90 -26.99 14.94
CA LEU A 393 -11.16 -26.59 15.54
C LEU A 393 -11.37 -25.11 15.22
N SER A 394 -12.46 -24.78 14.55
CA SER A 394 -12.83 -23.40 14.25
C SER A 394 -14.10 -22.98 14.99
N ILE A 395 -14.18 -21.70 15.33
CA ILE A 395 -15.39 -21.05 15.83
C ILE A 395 -15.87 -20.03 14.81
N LYS A 396 -17.18 -19.97 14.62
CA LYS A 396 -17.83 -18.95 13.81
C LYS A 396 -18.99 -18.31 14.57
N ILE A 397 -18.98 -16.98 14.62
CA ILE A 397 -20.00 -16.17 15.28
C ILE A 397 -20.67 -15.30 14.23
N VAL A 398 -21.99 -15.41 14.13
CA VAL A 398 -22.81 -14.73 13.12
C VAL A 398 -23.95 -13.99 13.81
N GLU A 399 -24.23 -12.76 13.39
CA GLU A 399 -25.44 -12.05 13.81
C GLU A 399 -26.67 -12.67 13.13
N THR A 400 -27.67 -13.09 13.91
CA THR A 400 -28.81 -13.88 13.39
C THR A 400 -29.67 -13.10 12.40
N LYS A 401 -29.86 -11.79 12.64
CA LYS A 401 -30.73 -10.92 11.84
C LYS A 401 -30.11 -10.51 10.51
N THR A 402 -28.85 -10.05 10.54
CA THR A 402 -28.16 -9.53 9.35
C THR A 402 -27.39 -10.62 8.60
N LYS A 403 -27.13 -11.76 9.27
CA LYS A 403 -26.22 -12.82 8.83
C LYS A 403 -24.77 -12.35 8.65
N ASN A 404 -24.39 -11.23 9.27
CA ASN A 404 -23.02 -10.73 9.28
C ASN A 404 -22.11 -11.65 10.11
N ILE A 405 -20.94 -12.00 9.57
CA ILE A 405 -19.94 -12.80 10.27
C ILE A 405 -19.10 -11.88 11.15
N ILE A 406 -19.26 -12.02 12.47
CA ILE A 406 -18.50 -11.27 13.47
C ILE A 406 -17.10 -11.88 13.63
N LEU A 407 -17.04 -13.21 13.72
CA LEU A 407 -15.79 -13.96 13.89
C LEU A 407 -15.82 -15.24 13.06
N ASP A 408 -14.67 -15.57 12.47
CA ASP A 408 -14.36 -16.87 11.88
C ASP A 408 -12.89 -17.14 12.19
N HIS A 409 -12.60 -18.08 13.09
CA HIS A 409 -11.27 -18.23 13.69
C HIS A 409 -10.94 -19.69 14.00
N ILE A 410 -9.67 -20.07 13.83
CA ILE A 410 -9.15 -21.37 14.25
C ILE A 410 -8.71 -21.26 15.71
N VAL A 411 -9.42 -21.96 16.59
CA VAL A 411 -9.22 -21.91 18.06
C VAL A 411 -8.12 -22.88 18.51
N ALA A 412 -8.01 -24.03 17.85
CA ALA A 412 -7.01 -25.05 18.17
C ALA A 412 -6.58 -25.82 16.93
N THR A 413 -5.33 -26.28 16.94
CA THR A 413 -4.73 -27.04 15.85
C THR A 413 -3.93 -28.21 16.39
N GLN A 414 -4.04 -29.37 15.76
CA GLN A 414 -3.21 -30.52 16.08
C GLN A 414 -2.57 -31.09 14.82
N GLU A 415 -1.24 -31.20 14.83
CA GLU A 415 -0.50 -31.92 13.80
C GLU A 415 -0.22 -33.37 14.25
N ALA A 416 -0.26 -34.30 13.29
CA ALA A 416 0.26 -35.65 13.47
C ALA A 416 0.93 -36.20 12.19
N LEU A 417 1.91 -37.08 12.41
CA LEU A 417 2.69 -37.74 11.36
C LEU A 417 2.44 -39.25 11.32
N ASN A 418 2.52 -39.85 10.13
CA ASN A 418 2.46 -41.30 9.95
C ASN A 418 3.23 -41.78 8.71
N TYR A 419 4.03 -42.84 8.84
CA TYR A 419 4.83 -43.37 7.73
C TYR A 419 4.09 -44.36 6.83
N ASP A 420 2.91 -44.82 7.21
CA ASP A 420 2.16 -45.84 6.48
C ASP A 420 1.04 -45.23 5.66
N PHE A 421 0.16 -44.44 6.31
CA PHE A 421 -1.12 -43.98 5.73
C PHE A 421 -1.48 -42.57 6.21
N ILE A 422 -2.01 -41.74 5.32
CA ILE A 422 -2.47 -40.37 5.65
C ILE A 422 -3.67 -40.41 6.60
N GLU A 423 -4.56 -41.38 6.42
CA GLU A 423 -5.75 -41.59 7.25
C GLU A 423 -5.37 -41.83 8.71
N ARG A 424 -4.27 -42.55 8.96
CA ARG A 424 -3.74 -42.77 10.31
C ARG A 424 -3.16 -41.49 10.90
N ALA A 425 -2.54 -40.63 10.09
CA ALA A 425 -2.10 -39.31 10.54
C ALA A 425 -3.31 -38.43 10.89
N SER A 426 -4.34 -38.39 10.02
CA SER A 426 -5.55 -37.61 10.24
C SER A 426 -6.33 -38.04 11.48
N ILE A 427 -6.52 -39.36 11.69
CA ILE A 427 -7.18 -39.87 12.91
C ILE A 427 -6.39 -39.50 14.17
N LYS A 428 -5.04 -39.55 14.12
CA LYS A 428 -4.21 -39.12 15.25
C LYS A 428 -4.33 -37.63 15.52
N ALA A 429 -4.31 -36.79 14.48
CA ALA A 429 -4.49 -35.35 14.60
C ALA A 429 -5.85 -35.01 15.21
N LEU A 430 -6.94 -35.62 14.72
CA LEU A 430 -8.29 -35.42 15.26
C LEU A 430 -8.42 -35.86 16.72
N ARG A 431 -7.79 -36.99 17.10
CA ARG A 431 -7.78 -37.45 18.51
C ARG A 431 -7.03 -36.47 19.41
N GLY A 432 -5.88 -35.97 18.99
CA GLY A 432 -5.14 -34.97 19.76
C GLY A 432 -5.93 -33.67 19.89
N LEU A 433 -6.53 -33.20 18.79
CA LEU A 433 -7.40 -32.02 18.79
C LEU A 433 -8.56 -32.19 19.79
N ALA A 434 -9.22 -33.36 19.82
CA ALA A 434 -10.31 -33.62 20.77
C ALA A 434 -9.88 -33.51 22.24
N HIS A 435 -8.63 -33.86 22.57
CA HIS A 435 -8.09 -33.68 23.92
C HIS A 435 -7.79 -32.22 24.26
N GLU A 436 -7.36 -31.42 23.29
CA GLU A 436 -6.97 -30.01 23.50
C GLU A 436 -8.12 -28.99 23.32
N SER A 437 -9.23 -29.41 22.69
CA SER A 437 -10.33 -28.54 22.28
C SER A 437 -10.97 -27.78 23.45
N LEU A 438 -11.31 -28.48 24.54
CA LEU A 438 -11.94 -27.85 25.70
C LEU A 438 -10.99 -26.92 26.45
N SER A 439 -9.69 -27.26 26.53
CA SER A 439 -8.69 -26.37 27.10
C SER A 439 -8.56 -25.08 26.29
N ALA A 440 -8.50 -25.18 24.95
CA ALA A 440 -8.34 -23.99 24.12
C ALA A 440 -9.52 -23.01 24.18
N ILE A 441 -10.74 -23.50 24.43
CA ILE A 441 -11.94 -22.67 24.56
C ILE A 441 -12.09 -22.11 25.98
N CYS A 442 -11.77 -22.90 27.02
CA CYS A 442 -12.21 -22.61 28.38
C CYS A 442 -11.13 -22.57 29.47
N PHE A 443 -9.86 -22.87 29.17
CA PHE A 443 -8.76 -22.82 30.13
C PHE A 443 -7.66 -21.83 29.75
#